data_AF-A0A3A4RPE9-F1
#
_entry.id   AF-A0A3A4RPE9-F1
#
_cell.length_a   1.000
_cell.length_b   1.000
_cell.length_c   1.000
_cell.angle_alpha   90.00
_cell.angle_beta   90.00
_cell.angle_gamma   90.00
#
_symmetry.space_group_name_H-M   'P 1'
#
loop_
_entity.id
_entity.type
_entity.pdbx_description
1 polymer ?
#
loop_
_entity_poly.entity_id
_entity_poly.type
_entity_poly.pdbx_seq_one_letter_code
_entity_poly.pdbx_strand_id
1 'polypeptide(L)'
;MTKQNSVIGSVMVVGGGVSGIKAALDLAESGYYVYVVEKTPAIGGVMSQLDKTFPTADCSMCILSPYLVETGRHQNIELITYADVESVEGNPGNFRVKVKKKARSIRPELCTGCRACVDACPVTQQAE
;
A
#
# COMPACT_ATOMS: atom_id res chain seq x y z
N MET A 1 31.53 27.36 3.02
CA MET A 1 30.53 26.65 2.18
C MET A 1 30.13 25.38 2.91
N THR A 2 29.03 25.46 3.66
CA THR A 2 28.45 24.36 4.41
C THR A 2 28.08 23.23 3.44
N LYS A 3 28.55 22.00 3.72
CA LYS A 3 28.18 20.80 2.96
C LYS A 3 26.64 20.71 2.91
N GLN A 4 26.03 21.02 1.77
CA GLN A 4 24.65 20.65 1.52
C GLN A 4 24.64 19.12 1.48
N ASN A 5 24.14 18.53 2.56
CA ASN A 5 23.90 17.10 2.64
C ASN A 5 22.88 16.79 1.54
N SER A 6 23.32 16.23 0.42
CA SER A 6 22.45 15.90 -0.70
C SER A 6 21.41 14.90 -0.19
N VAL A 7 20.18 15.36 0.02
CA VAL A 7 19.06 14.53 0.47
C VAL A 7 18.67 13.63 -0.70
N ILE A 8 19.38 12.51 -0.85
CA ILE A 8 19.11 11.46 -1.83
C ILE A 8 18.43 10.36 -1.04
N GLY A 9 17.12 10.17 -1.24
CA GLY A 9 16.38 9.24 -0.43
C GLY A 9 15.14 8.70 -1.11
N SER A 10 14.80 7.47 -0.75
CA SER A 10 13.49 6.87 -0.98
C SER A 10 12.47 7.43 0.03
N VAL A 11 11.21 7.52 -0.37
CA VAL A 11 10.10 7.92 0.51
C VAL A 11 9.38 6.68 1.02
N MET A 12 8.89 6.71 2.26
CA MET A 12 7.98 5.70 2.77
C MET A 12 6.63 6.33 3.08
N VAL A 13 5.57 5.78 2.49
CA VAL A 13 4.17 6.12 2.75
C VAL A 13 3.59 5.04 3.66
N VAL A 14 3.02 5.46 4.79
CA VAL A 14 2.37 4.55 5.75
C VAL A 14 0.86 4.67 5.58
N GLY A 15 0.23 3.59 5.12
CA GLY A 15 -1.19 3.49 4.81
C GLY A 15 -1.46 3.53 3.31
N GLY A 16 -2.13 2.49 2.81
CA GLY A 16 -2.53 2.31 1.42
C GLY A 16 -3.97 2.74 1.14
N GLY A 17 -4.50 3.74 1.84
CA GLY A 17 -5.79 4.35 1.50
C GLY A 17 -5.70 5.27 0.29
N VAL A 18 -6.82 5.90 -0.10
CA VAL A 18 -6.86 6.83 -1.26
C VAL A 18 -5.80 7.93 -1.19
N SER A 19 -5.55 8.49 -0.01
CA SER A 19 -4.55 9.53 0.21
C SER A 19 -3.12 9.00 0.04
N GLY A 20 -2.80 7.86 0.65
CA GLY A 20 -1.48 7.26 0.57
C GLY A 20 -1.14 6.77 -0.83
N ILE A 21 -2.12 6.18 -1.53
CA ILE A 21 -1.99 5.79 -2.94
C ILE A 21 -1.66 6.99 -3.81
N LYS A 22 -2.44 8.09 -3.70
CA LYS A 22 -2.22 9.28 -4.52
C LYS A 22 -0.87 9.93 -4.22
N ALA A 23 -0.52 10.05 -2.94
CA ALA A 23 0.79 10.57 -2.54
C ALA A 23 1.94 9.71 -3.09
N ALA A 24 1.80 8.37 -3.06
CA ALA A 24 2.81 7.47 -3.59
C ALA A 24 2.99 7.62 -5.10
N LEU A 25 1.89 7.73 -5.85
CA LEU A 25 1.93 7.94 -7.30
C LEU A 25 2.58 9.28 -7.65
N ASP A 26 2.16 10.39 -7.02
CA ASP A 26 2.71 11.72 -7.32
C ASP A 26 4.23 11.78 -7.04
N LEU A 27 4.70 11.12 -5.98
CA LEU A 27 6.12 11.01 -5.65
C LEU A 27 6.87 10.11 -6.63
N ALA A 28 6.26 9.01 -7.05
CA ALA A 28 6.86 8.06 -7.98
C ALA A 28 7.00 8.63 -9.39
N GLU A 29 6.01 9.40 -9.85
CA GLU A 29 6.04 10.17 -11.10
C GLU A 29 7.08 11.29 -11.05
N SER A 30 7.29 11.88 -9.88
CA SER A 30 8.35 12.87 -9.64
C SER A 30 9.76 12.24 -9.63
N GLY A 31 9.88 10.92 -9.80
CA GLY A 31 11.15 10.20 -9.90
C GLY A 31 11.72 9.68 -8.57
N TYR A 32 10.96 9.74 -7.47
CA TYR A 32 11.38 9.15 -6.20
C TYR A 32 11.02 7.66 -6.14
N TYR A 33 11.87 6.88 -5.46
CA TYR A 33 11.52 5.50 -5.10
C TYR A 33 10.65 5.51 -3.84
N VAL A 34 9.49 4.88 -3.88
CA VAL A 34 8.48 4.95 -2.82
C VAL A 34 8.15 3.57 -2.28
N TYR A 35 8.28 3.40 -0.97
CA TYR A 35 7.76 2.24 -0.25
C TYR A 35 6.38 2.55 0.30
N VAL A 36 5.38 1.72 0.03
CA VAL A 36 4.04 1.87 0.62
C VAL A 36 3.81 0.71 1.58
N VAL A 37 3.68 1.02 2.87
CA VAL A 37 3.41 0.02 3.91
C VAL A 37 1.92 0.04 4.25
N GLU A 38 1.26 -1.10 4.11
CA GLU A 38 -0.17 -1.25 4.40
C GLU A 38 -0.42 -2.38 5.40
N LYS A 39 -1.18 -2.06 6.44
CA LYS A 39 -1.49 -2.95 7.57
C LYS A 39 -2.33 -4.16 7.17
N THR A 40 -3.29 -3.95 6.27
CA THR A 40 -4.21 -4.97 5.78
C THR A 40 -3.62 -5.72 4.56
N PRO A 41 -4.21 -6.86 4.16
CA PRO A 41 -3.69 -7.63 3.02
C PRO A 41 -3.75 -6.91 1.66
N ALA A 42 -4.55 -5.85 1.55
CA ALA A 42 -4.82 -5.15 0.30
C ALA A 42 -4.81 -3.63 0.50
N ILE A 43 -4.50 -2.88 -0.56
CA ILE A 43 -4.61 -1.42 -0.60
C ILE A 43 -6.02 -1.00 -1.02
N GLY A 44 -6.40 0.24 -0.70
CA GLY A 44 -7.69 0.86 -1.03
C GLY A 44 -8.36 1.53 0.17
N GLY A 45 -8.07 1.08 1.39
CA GLY A 45 -8.60 1.63 2.63
C GLY A 45 -10.13 1.65 2.67
N VAL A 46 -10.71 2.57 3.46
CA VAL A 46 -12.16 2.67 3.66
C VAL A 46 -12.91 2.97 2.36
N MET A 47 -12.32 3.73 1.44
CA MET A 47 -12.96 4.08 0.17
C MET A 47 -13.32 2.85 -0.67
N SER A 48 -12.54 1.78 -0.59
CA SER A 48 -12.83 0.51 -1.28
C SER A 48 -14.07 -0.22 -0.75
N GLN A 49 -14.53 0.14 0.46
CA GLN A 49 -15.71 -0.44 1.12
C GLN A 49 -16.98 0.36 0.84
N LEU A 50 -16.86 1.57 0.30
CA LEU A 50 -18.00 2.44 -0.01
C LEU A 50 -18.59 2.08 -1.37
N ASP A 51 -19.91 1.99 -1.46
CA ASP A 51 -20.58 1.83 -2.77
C ASP A 51 -20.45 3.11 -3.60
N LYS A 52 -20.81 4.26 -3.01
CA LYS A 52 -20.89 5.55 -3.69
C LYS A 52 -20.14 6.68 -2.97
N THR A 53 -19.63 7.63 -3.75
CA THR A 53 -19.02 8.87 -3.23
C THR A 53 -19.89 10.09 -3.47
N PHE A 54 -20.21 10.82 -2.40
CA PHE A 54 -20.79 12.16 -2.49
C PHE A 54 -19.76 13.16 -3.06
N PRO A 55 -20.15 14.21 -3.82
CA PRO A 55 -21.51 14.61 -4.22
C PRO A 55 -22.02 13.97 -5.51
N THR A 56 -21.13 13.39 -6.31
CA THR A 56 -21.44 12.92 -7.67
C THR A 56 -22.22 11.61 -7.69
N ALA A 57 -22.26 10.89 -6.58
CA ALA A 57 -22.84 9.55 -6.48
C ALA A 57 -22.22 8.55 -7.47
N ASP A 58 -20.94 8.74 -7.78
CA ASP A 58 -20.13 7.80 -8.56
C ASP A 58 -19.82 6.55 -7.74
N CYS A 59 -19.58 5.43 -8.42
CA CYS A 59 -19.07 4.23 -7.78
C CYS A 59 -17.65 4.47 -7.25
N SER A 60 -17.42 4.24 -5.96
CA SER A 60 -16.12 4.50 -5.33
C SER A 60 -15.00 3.69 -5.99
N MET A 61 -15.29 2.43 -6.33
CA MET A 61 -14.34 1.57 -7.01
C MET A 61 -14.05 2.02 -8.44
N CYS A 62 -14.98 2.64 -9.16
CA CYS A 62 -14.71 3.17 -10.49
C CYS A 62 -13.65 4.29 -10.46
N ILE A 63 -13.63 5.10 -9.39
CA ILE A 63 -12.65 6.17 -9.22
C ILE A 63 -11.34 5.63 -8.66
N LEU A 64 -11.40 4.68 -7.72
CA LEU A 64 -10.22 4.20 -7.01
C LEU A 64 -9.42 3.14 -7.78
N SER A 65 -10.09 2.27 -8.55
CA SER A 65 -9.46 1.18 -9.30
C SER A 65 -8.28 1.59 -10.19
N PRO A 66 -8.34 2.67 -11.01
CA PRO A 66 -7.19 3.05 -11.83
C PRO A 66 -5.94 3.30 -10.98
N TYR A 67 -6.09 4.02 -9.87
CA TYR A 67 -4.97 4.32 -8.96
C TYR A 67 -4.42 3.06 -8.27
N LEU A 68 -5.28 2.09 -7.90
CA LEU A 68 -4.84 0.82 -7.32
C LEU A 68 -3.98 0.02 -8.30
N VAL A 69 -4.43 -0.08 -9.56
CA VAL A 69 -3.74 -0.82 -10.62
C VAL A 69 -2.43 -0.15 -10.97
N GLU A 70 -2.42 1.17 -11.08
CA GLU A 70 -1.24 1.95 -11.41
C GLU A 70 -0.18 1.82 -10.30
N THR A 71 -0.57 1.99 -9.04
CA THR A 71 0.32 1.84 -7.89
C THR A 71 0.90 0.43 -7.81
N GLY A 72 0.10 -0.59 -8.08
CA GLY A 72 0.54 -1.99 -8.06
C GLY A 72 1.48 -2.38 -9.20
N ARG A 73 1.57 -1.58 -10.26
CA ARG A 73 2.41 -1.84 -11.44
C ARG A 73 3.55 -0.85 -11.60
N HIS A 74 3.57 0.23 -10.85
CA HIS A 74 4.55 1.29 -10.98
C HIS A 74 5.94 0.81 -10.56
N GLN A 75 6.95 0.98 -11.44
CA GLN A 75 8.30 0.46 -11.21
C GLN A 75 9.03 1.10 -10.01
N ASN A 76 8.70 2.37 -9.72
CA ASN A 76 9.26 3.10 -8.60
C ASN A 76 8.49 2.93 -7.28
N ILE A 77 7.46 2.07 -7.24
CA ILE A 77 6.66 1.83 -6.02
C ILE A 77 6.83 0.39 -5.57
N GLU A 78 7.25 0.21 -4.31
CA GLU A 78 7.25 -1.08 -3.65
C GLU A 78 6.09 -1.18 -2.65
N LEU A 79 5.14 -2.08 -2.92
CA LEU A 79 4.01 -2.35 -2.05
C LEU A 79 4.35 -3.42 -0.99
N ILE A 80 4.36 -3.02 0.27
CA ILE A 80 4.54 -3.90 1.43
C ILE A 80 3.21 -4.01 2.17
N THR A 81 2.35 -4.90 1.66
CA THR A 81 1.02 -5.16 2.22
C THR A 81 1.06 -6.25 3.30
N TYR A 82 0.07 -6.23 4.20
CA TYR A 82 0.00 -7.06 5.39
C TYR A 82 1.20 -6.84 6.32
N ALA A 83 1.57 -5.58 6.54
CA ALA A 83 2.73 -5.21 7.33
C ALA A 83 2.48 -3.97 8.19
N ASP A 84 3.08 -3.93 9.38
CA ASP A 84 3.02 -2.79 10.29
C ASP A 84 4.41 -2.18 10.47
N VAL A 85 4.47 -0.86 10.67
CA VAL A 85 5.70 -0.17 11.07
C VAL A 85 5.87 -0.32 12.59
N GLU A 86 6.99 -0.88 13.04
CA GLU A 86 7.29 -1.09 14.46
C GLU A 86 8.05 0.09 15.07
N SER A 87 9.07 0.59 14.36
CA SER A 87 9.89 1.70 14.83
C SER A 87 10.43 2.52 13.67
N VAL A 88 10.64 3.81 13.94
CA VAL A 88 11.26 4.78 13.04
C VAL A 88 12.39 5.46 13.80
N GLU A 89 13.60 5.33 13.29
CA GLU A 89 14.81 5.92 13.87
C GLU A 89 15.51 6.80 12.83
N GLY A 90 16.32 7.75 13.29
CA GLY A 90 17.13 8.62 12.43
C GLY A 90 16.62 10.06 12.35
N ASN A 91 17.07 10.76 11.32
CA ASN A 91 16.83 12.20 11.13
C ASN A 91 16.32 12.45 9.70
N PRO A 92 15.72 13.61 9.39
CA PRO A 92 15.26 13.96 8.05
C PRO A 92 16.32 13.67 6.97
N GLY A 93 15.95 12.85 5.98
CA GLY A 93 16.82 12.41 4.89
C GLY A 93 17.63 11.13 5.17
N ASN A 94 17.64 10.63 6.40
CA ASN A 94 18.30 9.37 6.78
C ASN A 94 17.48 8.63 7.85
N PHE A 95 16.34 8.09 7.42
CA PHE A 95 15.46 7.29 8.27
C PHE A 95 15.78 5.81 8.14
N ARG A 96 15.74 5.10 9.27
CA ARG A 96 15.75 3.64 9.34
C ARG A 96 14.42 3.20 9.93
N VAL A 97 13.63 2.48 9.13
CA VAL A 97 12.29 2.02 9.53
C VAL A 97 12.30 0.51 9.68
N LYS A 98 11.79 0.01 10.80
CA LYS A 98 11.60 -1.41 11.02
C LYS A 98 10.15 -1.78 10.69
N VAL A 99 9.97 -2.67 9.72
CA VAL A 99 8.65 -3.10 9.24
C VAL A 99 8.44 -4.57 9.57
N LYS A 100 7.35 -4.89 10.26
CA LYS A 100 6.92 -6.25 10.55
C LYS A 100 5.92 -6.71 9.51
N LYS A 101 6.37 -7.58 8.60
CA LYS A 101 5.49 -8.27 7.65
C LYS A 101 4.82 -9.46 8.34
N LYS A 102 3.49 -9.47 8.38
CA LYS A 102 2.72 -10.58 8.95
C LYS A 102 2.75 -11.78 8.02
N ALA A 103 2.75 -12.99 8.59
CA ALA A 103 2.73 -14.22 7.81
C ALA A 103 1.35 -14.43 7.20
N ARG A 104 1.27 -14.47 5.86
CA ARG A 104 0.02 -14.80 5.13
C ARG A 104 -0.30 -16.30 5.14
N SER A 105 0.63 -17.12 5.62
CA SER A 105 0.57 -18.59 5.55
C SER A 105 0.35 -19.13 4.13
N ILE A 106 0.68 -18.33 3.12
CA ILE A 106 0.60 -18.62 1.69
C ILE A 106 1.86 -18.06 1.06
N ARG A 107 2.42 -18.76 0.07
CA ARG A 107 3.51 -18.28 -0.79
C ARG A 107 2.95 -17.34 -1.88
N PRO A 108 3.12 -16.01 -1.79
CA PRO A 108 2.47 -15.07 -2.72
C PRO A 108 2.88 -15.30 -4.18
N GLU A 109 4.13 -15.71 -4.41
CA GLU A 109 4.69 -16.01 -5.73
C GLU A 109 4.03 -17.21 -6.44
N LEU A 110 3.36 -18.10 -5.69
CA LEU A 110 2.61 -19.23 -6.25
C LEU A 110 1.09 -19.01 -6.21
N CYS A 111 0.62 -17.97 -5.53
CA CYS A 111 -0.81 -17.71 -5.36
C CYS A 111 -1.37 -17.06 -6.62
N THR A 112 -2.36 -17.69 -7.24
CA THR A 112 -3.03 -17.17 -8.47
C THR A 112 -4.28 -16.36 -8.18
N GLY A 113 -4.74 -16.29 -6.92
CA GLY A 113 -6.00 -15.62 -6.57
C GLY A 113 -7.27 -16.35 -7.05
N CYS A 114 -7.19 -17.63 -7.43
CA CYS A 114 -8.30 -18.41 -8.00
C CYS A 114 -9.45 -18.74 -7.03
N ARG A 115 -9.30 -18.49 -5.72
CA ARG A 115 -10.30 -18.72 -4.66
C ARG A 115 -10.67 -20.19 -4.37
N ALA A 116 -10.10 -21.17 -5.06
CA ALA A 116 -10.38 -22.60 -4.80
C ALA A 116 -10.16 -23.04 -3.34
N CYS A 117 -9.19 -22.42 -2.64
CA CYS A 117 -8.95 -22.68 -1.22
C CYS A 117 -10.06 -22.15 -0.29
N VAL A 118 -10.73 -21.06 -0.69
CA VAL A 118 -11.84 -20.46 0.07
C VAL A 118 -13.06 -21.37 -0.04
N ASP A 119 -13.36 -21.87 -1.24
CA ASP A 119 -14.53 -22.71 -1.48
C ASP A 119 -14.42 -24.08 -0.76
N ALA A 120 -13.20 -24.60 -0.59
CA ALA A 120 -12.94 -25.84 0.13
C ALA A 120 -12.84 -25.66 1.67
N CYS A 121 -12.86 -24.43 2.19
CA CYS A 121 -12.62 -24.17 3.60
C CYS A 121 -13.82 -24.63 4.46
N PRO A 122 -13.63 -25.54 5.44
CA PRO A 122 -14.72 -26.03 6.28
C PRO A 122 -15.13 -25.07 7.40
N VAL A 123 -14.35 -24.00 7.62
CA VAL A 123 -14.58 -23.01 8.66
C VAL A 123 -15.15 -21.74 8.04
N THR A 124 -16.22 -21.22 8.62
CA THR A 124 -16.75 -19.88 8.33
C THR A 124 -16.27 -18.91 9.41
N GLN A 125 -15.64 -17.82 8.99
CA GLN A 125 -15.39 -16.66 9.85
C GLN A 125 -16.23 -15.50 9.36
N GLN A 126 -16.84 -14.77 10.29
CA GLN A 126 -17.43 -13.47 9.99
C GLN A 126 -16.30 -12.48 9.73
N ALA A 127 -16.43 -11.67 8.68
CA ALA A 127 -15.53 -10.55 8.47
C ALA A 127 -15.78 -9.51 9.57
N GLU A 128 -14.77 -9.26 10.40
CA GLU A 128 -14.70 -8.06 11.26
C GLU A 128 -14.39 -6.80 10.46
#